data_AF-A0A645GCB3-F1
#
_entry.id   AF-A0A645GCB3-F1
#
_cell.length_a   1.000
_cell.length_b   1.000
_cell.length_c   1.000
_cell.angle_alpha   90.00
_cell.angle_beta   90.00
_cell.angle_gamma   90.00
#
_symmetry.space_group_name_H-M   'P 1'
#
loop_
_entity.id
_entity.type
_entity.pdbx_description
1 polymer ?
#
loop_
_entity_poly.entity_id
_entity_poly.type
_entity_poly.pdbx_seq_one_letter_code
_entity_poly.pdbx_strand_id
1 'polypeptide(L)'
;MFESIFSFAAEKKGFNISGFSLSKVTRFYETGVRSAFGEELAEFGFPTNTIREIEKHFPQLLDFDIGQSKTFYFQNKGNVYTLLDSYEKHLIQQAVESMLRN
;
A
#
# COMPACT_ATOMS: atom_id res chain seq x y z
N MET A 1 21.70 5.72 8.64
CA MET A 1 22.85 6.58 8.26
C MET A 1 22.55 7.43 7.03
N PHE A 2 22.18 6.84 5.89
CA PHE A 2 21.84 7.60 4.67
C PHE A 2 20.62 8.53 4.86
N GLU A 3 19.54 7.98 5.44
CA GLU A 3 18.31 8.74 5.69
C GLU A 3 18.55 10.00 6.53
N SER A 4 19.37 9.90 7.59
CA SER A 4 19.75 11.05 8.42
C SER A 4 20.53 12.13 7.65
N ILE A 5 21.42 11.74 6.73
CA ILE A 5 22.18 12.67 5.88
C ILE A 5 21.25 13.36 4.87
N PHE A 6 20.38 12.57 4.23
CA PHE A 6 19.37 13.09 3.32
C PHE A 6 18.45 14.07 4.02
N SER A 7 17.97 13.71 5.22
CA SER A 7 17.09 14.55 6.01
C SER A 7 17.74 15.88 6.37
N PHE A 8 18.98 15.84 6.88
CA PHE A 8 19.73 17.04 7.21
C PHE A 8 19.95 17.97 6.00
N ALA A 9 20.29 17.40 4.83
CA ALA A 9 20.49 18.18 3.61
C ALA A 9 19.19 18.80 3.09
N ALA A 10 18.07 18.07 3.18
CA ALA A 10 16.75 18.54 2.74
C ALA A 10 16.22 19.66 3.65
N GLU A 11 16.37 19.53 4.96
CA GLU A 11 16.05 20.60 5.93
C GLU A 11 16.85 21.87 5.64
N LYS A 12 18.16 21.73 5.36
CA LYS A 12 19.03 22.88 4.98
C LYS A 12 18.59 23.58 3.70
N LYS A 13 17.89 22.88 2.80
CA LYS A 13 17.31 23.44 1.57
C LYS A 13 15.88 23.93 1.74
N GLY A 14 15.30 23.84 2.94
CA GLY A 14 13.93 24.27 3.23
C GLY A 14 12.85 23.28 2.80
N PHE A 15 13.19 22.02 2.53
CA PHE A 15 12.20 20.98 2.26
C PHE A 15 11.66 20.39 3.56
N ASN A 16 10.34 20.20 3.62
CA ASN A 16 9.72 19.41 4.67
C ASN A 16 9.76 17.92 4.28
N ILE A 17 10.36 17.12 5.15
CA ILE A 17 10.65 15.70 4.96
C ILE A 17 10.05 14.84 6.09
N SER A 18 9.10 15.38 6.85
CA SER A 18 8.49 14.70 8.01
C SER A 18 7.82 13.35 7.68
N GLY A 19 7.64 13.02 6.40
CA GLY A 19 7.12 11.74 5.93
C GLY A 19 8.09 10.91 5.07
N PHE A 20 9.34 11.36 4.88
CA PHE A 20 10.32 10.58 4.14
C PHE A 20 10.70 9.32 4.94
N SER A 21 10.72 8.19 4.25
CA SER A 21 11.12 6.91 4.84
C SER A 21 11.91 6.11 3.81
N LEU A 22 13.19 5.86 4.09
CA LEU A 22 14.03 5.08 3.19
C LEU A 22 13.54 3.62 3.09
N SER A 23 13.03 3.06 4.19
CA SER A 23 12.43 1.72 4.20
C SER A 23 11.24 1.61 3.26
N LYS A 24 10.34 2.62 3.21
CA LYS A 24 9.24 2.65 2.22
C LYS A 24 9.75 2.69 0.78
N VAL A 25 10.81 3.47 0.51
CA VAL A 25 11.43 3.53 -0.82
C VAL A 25 11.98 2.15 -1.22
N THR A 26 12.73 1.49 -0.33
CA THR A 26 13.25 0.15 -0.59
C THR A 26 12.13 -0.85 -0.86
N ARG A 27 11.10 -0.88 -0.01
CA ARG A 27 9.96 -1.80 -0.14
C ARG A 27 9.21 -1.63 -1.46
N PHE A 28 9.06 -0.39 -1.93
CA PHE A 28 8.49 -0.11 -3.25
C PHE A 28 9.32 -0.73 -4.38
N TYR A 29 10.65 -0.67 -4.31
CA TYR A 29 11.50 -1.30 -5.33
C TYR A 29 11.53 -2.83 -5.23
N GLU A 30 11.27 -3.41 -4.06
CA GLU A 30 11.17 -4.85 -3.86
C GLU A 30 9.83 -5.42 -4.34
N THR A 31 8.73 -4.78 -3.95
CA THR A 31 7.36 -5.29 -4.15
C THR A 31 6.67 -4.67 -5.37
N GLY A 32 7.10 -3.48 -5.77
CA GLY A 32 6.45 -2.70 -6.82
C GLY A 32 5.16 -2.01 -6.39
N VAL A 33 4.88 -1.94 -5.08
CA VAL A 33 3.62 -1.49 -4.47
C VAL A 33 3.87 -0.35 -3.50
N ARG A 34 2.89 0.55 -3.31
CA ARG A 34 3.09 1.83 -2.62
C ARG A 34 2.34 1.99 -1.30
N SER A 35 1.17 1.38 -1.17
CA SER A 35 0.29 1.48 0.00
C SER A 35 0.58 0.36 0.99
N ALA A 36 0.35 0.63 2.28
CA ALA A 36 0.42 -0.40 3.32
C ALA A 36 -0.55 -1.57 3.04
N PHE A 37 -1.72 -1.26 2.48
CA PHE A 37 -2.68 -2.28 2.04
C PHE A 37 -2.11 -3.17 0.94
N GLY A 38 -1.50 -2.55 -0.07
CA GLY A 38 -0.90 -3.26 -1.17
C GLY A 38 0.31 -4.10 -0.75
N GLU A 39 1.11 -3.63 0.21
CA GLU A 39 2.23 -4.39 0.75
C GLU A 39 1.75 -5.72 1.36
N GLU A 40 0.70 -5.69 2.19
CA GLU A 40 0.11 -6.90 2.77
C GLU A 40 -0.52 -7.82 1.71
N LEU A 41 -1.14 -7.25 0.67
CA LEU A 41 -1.64 -8.02 -0.47
C LEU A 41 -0.50 -8.71 -1.23
N ALA A 42 0.61 -8.01 -1.46
CA ALA A 42 1.77 -8.56 -2.15
C ALA A 42 2.43 -9.67 -1.35
N GLU A 43 2.56 -9.50 -0.02
CA GLU A 43 3.07 -10.54 0.89
C GLU A 43 2.17 -11.78 0.93
N PHE A 44 0.85 -11.61 0.77
CA PHE A 44 -0.09 -12.72 0.61
C PHE A 44 0.01 -13.43 -0.76
N GLY A 45 0.70 -12.82 -1.74
CA GLY A 45 0.83 -13.35 -3.11
C GLY A 45 -0.21 -12.83 -4.10
N PHE A 46 -0.87 -11.70 -3.79
CA PHE A 46 -1.81 -11.07 -4.72
C PHE A 46 -1.06 -10.44 -5.92
N PRO A 47 -1.62 -10.46 -7.14
CA PRO A 47 -0.92 -9.98 -8.33
C PRO A 47 -0.57 -8.48 -8.25
N THR A 48 0.72 -8.13 -8.32
CA THR A 48 1.22 -6.75 -8.22
C THR A 48 0.57 -5.79 -9.22
N ASN A 49 0.30 -6.24 -10.45
CA ASN A 49 -0.35 -5.40 -11.46
C ASN A 49 -1.75 -4.98 -11.01
N THR A 50 -2.51 -5.90 -10.42
CA THR A 50 -3.85 -5.65 -9.91
C THR A 50 -3.82 -4.75 -8.69
N ILE A 51 -2.84 -4.93 -7.80
CA ILE A 51 -2.63 -4.00 -6.67
C ILE A 51 -2.39 -2.58 -7.17
N ARG A 52 -1.54 -2.40 -8.18
CA ARG A 52 -1.28 -1.07 -8.78
C ARG A 52 -2.54 -0.45 -9.38
N GLU A 53 -3.40 -1.25 -10.01
CA GLU A 53 -4.68 -0.75 -10.53
C GLU A 53 -5.65 -0.35 -9.41
N ILE A 54 -5.69 -1.08 -8.29
CA ILE A 54 -6.44 -0.69 -7.09
C ILE A 54 -5.89 0.64 -6.54
N GLU A 55 -4.57 0.76 -6.34
CA GLU A 55 -3.94 1.98 -5.83
C GLU A 55 -4.18 3.20 -6.72
N LYS A 56 -4.21 2.99 -8.04
CA LYS A 56 -4.52 4.03 -9.02
C LYS A 56 -5.98 4.46 -8.97
N HIS A 57 -6.92 3.54 -8.74
CA HIS A 57 -8.35 3.84 -8.60
C HIS A 57 -8.69 4.43 -7.23
N PHE A 58 -7.91 4.11 -6.19
CA PHE A 58 -8.12 4.60 -4.82
C PHE A 58 -6.83 5.23 -4.26
N PRO A 59 -6.43 6.42 -4.74
CA PRO A 59 -5.19 7.07 -4.34
C PRO A 59 -5.06 7.30 -2.83
N GLN A 60 -6.19 7.46 -2.13
CA GLN A 60 -6.26 7.60 -0.67
C GLN A 60 -5.65 6.42 0.09
N LEU A 61 -5.58 5.23 -0.51
CA LEU A 61 -4.92 4.06 0.10
C LEU A 61 -3.42 4.29 0.34
N LEU A 62 -2.78 5.19 -0.41
CA LEU A 62 -1.36 5.50 -0.26
C LEU A 62 -1.05 6.18 1.09
N ASP A 63 -2.01 6.89 1.64
CA ASP A 63 -1.87 7.64 2.90
C ASP A 63 -2.39 6.86 4.10
N PHE A 64 -3.14 5.78 3.88
CA PHE A 64 -3.77 5.01 4.93
C PHE A 64 -2.80 4.03 5.57
N ASP A 65 -2.89 3.92 6.91
CA ASP A 65 -2.36 2.77 7.60
C ASP A 65 -3.19 1.51 7.29
N ILE A 66 -2.74 0.35 7.79
CA ILE A 66 -3.43 -0.91 7.49
C ILE A 66 -4.85 -0.99 8.06
N GLY A 67 -5.11 -0.36 9.22
CA GLY A 67 -6.44 -0.34 9.85
C GLY A 67 -7.44 0.54 9.10
N GLN A 68 -6.98 1.72 8.68
CA GLN A 68 -7.73 2.63 7.81
C GLN A 68 -8.01 1.98 6.46
N SER A 69 -7.02 1.32 5.88
CA SER A 69 -7.14 0.61 4.61
C SER A 69 -8.17 -0.53 4.66
N LYS A 70 -8.18 -1.32 5.74
CA LYS A 70 -9.20 -2.35 5.98
C LYS A 70 -10.60 -1.76 6.04
N THR A 71 -10.78 -0.70 6.83
CA THR A 71 -12.08 -0.01 6.96
C THR A 71 -12.54 0.52 5.60
N PHE A 72 -11.63 1.15 4.86
CA PHE A 72 -11.90 1.64 3.51
C PHE A 72 -12.31 0.51 2.55
N TYR A 73 -11.59 -0.62 2.57
CA TYR A 73 -11.93 -1.78 1.75
C TYR A 73 -13.33 -2.30 2.05
N PHE A 74 -13.72 -2.45 3.32
CA PHE A 74 -15.06 -2.94 3.66
C PHE A 74 -16.17 -1.97 3.21
N GLN A 75 -15.93 -0.66 3.30
CA GLN A 75 -16.87 0.36 2.82
C GLN A 75 -16.97 0.40 1.28
N ASN A 76 -15.89 0.08 0.58
CA ASN A 76 -15.77 0.20 -0.88
C ASN A 76 -15.67 -1.14 -1.60
N LYS A 77 -16.00 -2.25 -0.92
CA LYS A 77 -15.80 -3.62 -1.43
C LYS A 77 -16.40 -3.82 -2.83
N GLY A 78 -17.61 -3.30 -3.05
CA GLY A 78 -18.27 -3.36 -4.35
C GLY A 78 -17.44 -2.71 -5.46
N ASN A 79 -16.90 -1.52 -5.22
CA ASN A 79 -16.07 -0.80 -6.18
C ASN A 79 -14.75 -1.52 -6.44
N VAL A 80 -14.09 -2.01 -5.38
CA VAL A 80 -12.86 -2.81 -5.53
C VAL A 80 -13.13 -4.05 -6.39
N TYR A 81 -14.25 -4.75 -6.17
CA TYR A 81 -14.63 -5.94 -6.94
C TYR A 81 -14.85 -5.64 -8.43
N THR A 82 -15.17 -4.40 -8.82
CA THR A 82 -15.30 -4.05 -10.24
C THR A 82 -13.96 -4.11 -10.99
N LEU A 83 -12.84 -3.98 -10.27
CA LEU A 83 -11.48 -4.00 -10.82
C LEU A 83 -10.90 -5.41 -10.89
N LEU A 84 -11.60 -6.42 -10.38
CA LEU A 84 -11.09 -7.76 -10.16
C LEU A 84 -11.81 -8.81 -11.02
N ASP A 85 -11.05 -9.78 -11.51
CA ASP A 85 -11.62 -10.97 -12.10
C ASP A 85 -12.22 -11.92 -11.03
N SER A 86 -12.83 -13.02 -11.46
CA SER A 86 -13.47 -13.99 -10.55
C SER A 86 -12.50 -14.66 -9.58
N TYR A 87 -11.26 -14.92 -10.01
CA TYR A 87 -10.24 -15.54 -9.18
C TYR A 87 -9.71 -14.54 -8.15
N GLU A 88 -9.40 -13.32 -8.58
CA GLU A 88 -8.90 -12.24 -7.74
C GLU A 88 -9.92 -11.82 -6.67
N LYS A 89 -11.22 -11.85 -7.00
CA LYS A 89 -12.30 -11.63 -6.01
C LYS A 89 -12.27 -12.63 -4.86
N HIS A 90 -11.94 -13.89 -5.15
CA HIS A 90 -11.81 -14.90 -4.13
C HIS A 90 -10.51 -14.69 -3.33
N LEU A 91 -9.42 -14.41 -4.02
CA LEU A 91 -8.10 -14.24 -3.42
C LEU A 91 -8.04 -13.02 -2.50
N ILE A 92 -8.62 -11.87 -2.90
CA ILE A 92 -8.60 -10.65 -2.09
C ILE A 92 -9.39 -10.84 -0.79
N GLN A 93 -10.47 -11.63 -0.83
CA GLN A 93 -11.24 -11.93 0.36
C GLN A 93 -10.40 -12.75 1.35
N GLN A 94 -9.71 -13.77 0.88
CA GLN A 94 -8.80 -14.56 1.72
C GLN A 94 -7.67 -13.72 2.29
N ALA A 95 -7.08 -12.84 1.47
CA ALA A 95 -6.01 -11.94 1.89
C ALA A 95 -6.46 -11.02 3.02
N VAL A 96 -7.59 -10.33 2.86
CA VAL A 96 -8.12 -9.42 3.88
C VAL A 96 -8.53 -10.18 5.15
N GLU A 97 -9.09 -11.38 5.03
CA GLU A 97 -9.38 -12.24 6.19
C GLU A 97 -8.12 -12.74 6.91
N SER A 98 -7.02 -12.96 6.19
CA SER A 98 -5.71 -13.28 6.78
C SER A 98 -5.16 -12.09 7.58
N MET A 99 -5.29 -10.88 7.03
CA MET A 99 -4.86 -9.65 7.72
C MET A 99 -5.63 -9.37 9.01
N LEU A 100 -6.84 -9.95 9.20
CA LEU A 100 -7.62 -9.81 10.44
C LEU A 100 -7.19 -10.78 11.55
N ARG A 101 -6.44 -11.82 11.21
CA ARG A 101 -6.01 -12.88 12.13
C ARG A 101 -4.61 -12.65 12.73
N ASN A 102 -3.83 -11.76 12.10
CA ASN A 102 -2.51 -11.31 12.56
C ASN A 102 -2.64 -10.00 13.35
#